data_AF-A0A917L804-F1
#
_entry.id   AF-A0A917L804-F1
#
_cell.length_a   1.000
_cell.length_b   1.000
_cell.length_c   1.000
_cell.angle_alpha   90.00
_cell.angle_beta   90.00
_cell.angle_gamma   90.00
#
_symmetry.space_group_name_H-M   'P 1'
#
loop_
_entity.id
_entity.type
_entity.pdbx_description
1 polymer ?
#
loop_
_entity_poly.entity_id
_entity_poly.type
_entity_poly.pdbx_seq_one_letter_code
_entity_poly.pdbx_strand_id
1 'polypeptide(L)'
;MLKRNLLLSAATGLLAGPTLVGSARSAEPPRGAAHNIVLVHGAFVDQSSWRPVAEILEKKGYNVTLVENPLTSLAADVDAARQELARQNGRTVLVGHSWGACARGALLVCH
;
A
#
# COMPACT_ATOMS: atom_id res chain seq x y z
N MET A 1 -23.60 43.51 56.61
CA MET A 1 -22.22 43.57 56.10
C MET A 1 -21.52 42.24 56.36
N LEU A 2 -20.51 41.93 55.56
CA LEU A 2 -20.23 40.63 54.94
C LEU A 2 -19.47 39.60 55.80
N LYS A 3 -19.60 38.33 55.39
CA LYS A 3 -19.19 37.07 56.02
C LYS A 3 -17.69 36.72 55.85
N ARG A 4 -17.13 36.14 56.93
CA ARG A 4 -16.23 34.94 57.05
C ARG A 4 -15.03 34.75 56.10
N ASN A 5 -13.86 34.78 56.75
CA ASN A 5 -12.75 33.81 56.75
C ASN A 5 -12.14 33.28 55.43
N LEU A 6 -10.90 33.75 55.24
CA LEU A 6 -9.72 33.15 54.61
C LEU A 6 -9.70 31.61 54.50
N LEU A 7 -9.58 31.09 53.27
CA LEU A 7 -8.93 29.81 52.97
C LEU A 7 -8.24 29.91 51.60
N LEU A 8 -6.91 29.76 51.62
CA LEU A 8 -6.04 29.51 50.47
C LEU A 8 -6.49 28.22 49.75
N SER A 9 -6.46 28.21 48.43
CA SER A 9 -6.32 26.96 47.67
C SER A 9 -5.44 27.17 46.44
N ALA A 10 -4.51 26.23 46.31
CA ALA A 10 -3.31 26.26 45.50
C ALA A 10 -3.60 26.26 43.98
N ALA A 11 -2.77 26.97 43.24
CA ALA A 11 -2.73 26.90 41.79
C ALA A 11 -2.13 25.55 41.35
N THR A 12 -2.96 24.67 40.79
CA THR A 12 -2.50 23.43 40.15
C THR A 12 -1.92 23.80 38.77
N GLY A 13 -0.60 23.96 38.70
CA GLY A 13 0.10 24.14 37.43
C GLY A 13 0.07 22.85 36.60
N LEU A 14 -0.67 22.86 35.50
CA LEU A 14 -0.67 21.78 34.52
C LEU A 14 0.63 21.87 33.69
N LEU A 15 1.60 21.01 33.99
CA LEU A 15 2.83 20.90 33.19
C LEU A 15 2.51 20.28 31.83
N ALA A 16 2.38 21.13 30.80
CA ALA A 16 2.35 20.70 29.41
C ALA A 16 3.76 20.21 29.02
N GLY A 17 3.98 18.90 29.06
CA GLY A 17 5.19 18.27 28.53
C GLY A 17 5.18 18.29 26.99
N PRO A 18 6.33 18.45 26.32
CA PRO A 18 6.39 18.46 24.87
C PRO A 18 6.07 17.08 24.32
N THR A 19 5.05 16.98 23.47
CA THR A 19 4.81 15.80 22.65
C THR A 19 5.90 15.74 21.59
N LEU A 20 6.83 14.79 21.73
CA LEU A 20 7.73 14.43 20.65
C LEU A 20 6.90 13.78 19.54
N VAL A 21 6.51 14.57 18.55
CA VAL A 21 5.96 14.06 17.30
C VAL A 21 7.10 13.38 16.55
N GLY A 22 7.23 12.07 16.73
CA GLY A 22 8.14 11.24 15.94
C GLY A 22 7.74 11.36 14.47
N SER A 23 8.58 11.98 13.66
CA SER A 23 8.40 12.01 12.21
C SER A 23 8.49 10.57 11.70
N ALA A 24 7.38 10.02 11.22
CA ALA A 24 7.36 8.73 10.54
C ALA A 24 8.17 8.86 9.26
N ARG A 25 9.47 8.55 9.34
CA ARG A 25 10.35 8.50 8.18
C ARG A 25 9.86 7.31 7.35
N SER A 26 9.28 7.59 6.18
CA SER A 26 9.00 6.53 5.21
C SER A 26 10.30 5.76 5.00
N ALA A 27 10.29 4.47 5.32
CA ALA A 27 11.45 3.63 5.14
C ALA A 27 11.84 3.68 3.66
N GLU A 28 13.04 4.16 3.37
CA GLU A 28 13.54 4.15 2.00
C GLU A 28 13.69 2.68 1.58
N PRO A 29 13.15 2.29 0.41
CA PRO A 29 13.24 0.91 -0.04
C PRO A 29 14.70 0.45 -0.04
N PRO A 30 15.01 -0.77 0.43
CA PRO A 30 16.39 -1.26 0.47
C PRO A 30 17.04 -1.08 -0.91
N ARG A 31 18.31 -0.67 -0.96
CA ARG A 31 19.01 -0.43 -2.24
C ARG A 31 18.88 -1.65 -3.15
N GLY A 32 18.25 -1.44 -4.31
CA GLY A 32 17.88 -2.50 -5.24
C GLY A 32 16.44 -3.02 -5.09
N ALA A 33 15.59 -2.48 -4.22
CA ALA A 33 14.19 -2.90 -4.16
C ALA A 33 13.50 -2.73 -5.53
N ALA A 34 12.58 -3.64 -5.84
CA ALA A 34 11.74 -3.48 -7.02
C ALA A 34 10.92 -2.20 -6.88
N HIS A 35 11.01 -1.35 -7.90
CA HIS A 35 10.25 -0.11 -7.95
C HIS A 35 8.96 -0.27 -8.75
N ASN A 36 8.93 -1.29 -9.63
CA ASN A 36 7.77 -1.62 -10.45
C ASN A 36 6.96 -2.74 -9.81
N ILE A 37 5.65 -2.60 -9.79
CA ILE A 37 4.70 -3.58 -9.29
C ILE A 37 3.62 -3.81 -10.34
N VAL A 38 3.51 -5.04 -10.82
CA VAL A 38 2.47 -5.46 -11.77
C VAL A 38 1.40 -6.25 -11.00
N LEU A 39 0.17 -5.76 -11.00
CA LEU A 39 -0.98 -6.34 -10.28
C LEU A 39 -1.93 -7.03 -11.25
N VAL A 40 -2.19 -8.31 -10.99
CA VAL A 40 -3.04 -9.17 -11.83
C VAL A 40 -4.31 -9.53 -11.06
N HIS A 41 -5.48 -9.22 -11.62
CA HIS A 41 -6.77 -9.52 -10.97
C HIS A 41 -7.14 -11.01 -11.09
N GLY A 42 -8.06 -11.44 -10.23
CA GLY A 42 -8.62 -12.80 -10.26
C GLY A 42 -9.80 -12.94 -11.23
N ALA A 43 -10.40 -14.13 -11.29
CA ALA A 43 -11.60 -14.35 -12.08
C ALA A 43 -12.80 -13.53 -11.55
N PHE A 44 -13.74 -13.21 -12.44
CA PHE A 44 -15.01 -12.50 -12.16
C PHE A 44 -14.89 -11.05 -11.67
N VAL A 45 -13.67 -10.52 -11.62
CA VAL A 45 -13.36 -9.11 -11.38
C VAL A 45 -12.47 -8.60 -12.51
N ASP A 46 -12.21 -7.31 -12.54
CA ASP A 46 -11.29 -6.65 -13.45
C ASP A 46 -10.11 -6.01 -12.69
N GLN A 47 -9.16 -5.44 -13.44
CA GLN A 47 -8.00 -4.68 -12.94
C GLN A 47 -8.35 -3.62 -11.88
N SER A 48 -9.57 -3.14 -11.94
CA SER A 48 -10.17 -2.07 -11.17
C SER A 48 -10.28 -2.40 -9.68
N SER A 49 -10.37 -3.69 -9.36
CA SER A 49 -10.32 -4.25 -7.99
C SER A 49 -9.04 -3.91 -7.23
N TRP A 50 -7.95 -3.62 -7.94
CA TRP A 50 -6.66 -3.24 -7.35
C TRP A 50 -6.48 -1.74 -7.11
N ARG A 51 -7.40 -0.88 -7.56
CA ARG A 51 -7.24 0.59 -7.45
C ARG A 51 -6.88 1.10 -6.05
N PRO A 52 -7.57 0.67 -4.97
CA PRO A 52 -7.21 1.14 -3.62
C PRO A 52 -5.77 0.79 -3.23
N VAL A 53 -5.27 -0.37 -3.67
CA VAL A 53 -3.89 -0.82 -3.41
C VAL A 53 -2.91 -0.04 -4.28
N ALA A 54 -3.22 0.16 -5.57
CA ALA A 54 -2.42 0.95 -6.48
C ALA A 54 -2.19 2.36 -5.94
N GLU A 55 -3.26 3.05 -5.51
CA GLU A 55 -3.14 4.39 -4.93
C GLU A 55 -2.23 4.44 -3.71
N ILE A 56 -2.27 3.43 -2.84
CA ILE A 56 -1.38 3.37 -1.66
C ILE A 56 0.07 3.17 -2.08
N LEU A 57 0.33 2.31 -3.07
CA LEU A 57 1.67 2.00 -3.55
C LEU A 57 2.26 3.17 -4.34
N GLU A 58 1.48 3.82 -5.19
CA GLU A 58 1.87 5.03 -5.92
C GLU A 58 2.20 6.17 -4.95
N LYS A 59 1.40 6.37 -3.89
CA LYS A 59 1.70 7.35 -2.82
C LYS A 59 3.01 7.05 -2.08
N LYS A 60 3.45 5.79 -2.08
CA LYS A 60 4.75 5.36 -1.53
C LYS A 60 5.88 5.42 -2.55
N GLY A 61 5.60 5.91 -3.75
CA GLY A 61 6.57 6.12 -4.83
C GLY A 61 6.80 4.92 -5.74
N TYR A 62 6.01 3.84 -5.65
CA TYR A 62 6.14 2.72 -6.58
C TYR A 62 5.50 3.03 -7.94
N ASN A 63 6.07 2.50 -9.01
CA ASN A 63 5.44 2.45 -10.32
C ASN A 63 4.53 1.22 -10.38
N VAL A 64 3.22 1.44 -10.49
CA VAL A 64 2.23 0.35 -10.45
C VAL A 64 1.61 0.19 -11.83
N THR A 65 1.43 -1.06 -12.27
CA THR A 65 0.66 -1.36 -13.46
C THR A 65 -0.39 -2.41 -13.18
N LEU A 66 -1.61 -2.14 -13.63
CA LEU A 66 -2.75 -3.03 -13.50
C LEU A 66 -2.90 -3.80 -14.81
N VAL A 67 -2.88 -5.13 -14.72
CA VAL A 67 -3.07 -6.00 -15.89
C VAL A 67 -4.55 -6.27 -16.05
N GLU A 68 -5.06 -6.04 -17.25
CA GLU A 68 -6.37 -6.56 -17.67
C GLU A 68 -6.18 -7.96 -18.25
N ASN A 69 -6.70 -8.97 -17.54
CA ASN A 69 -6.72 -10.33 -18.03
C ASN A 69 -7.94 -10.55 -18.94
N PRO A 70 -7.75 -11.11 -20.14
CA PRO A 70 -8.87 -11.47 -21.01
C PRO A 70 -9.88 -12.46 -20.38
N LEU A 71 -9.43 -13.30 -19.44
CA LEU A 71 -10.19 -14.37 -18.80
C LEU A 71 -10.79 -15.39 -19.81
N THR A 72 -10.27 -15.43 -21.03
CA THR A 72 -10.69 -16.36 -22.09
C THR A 72 -9.94 -17.69 -22.01
N SER A 73 -8.70 -17.67 -21.51
CA SER A 73 -7.89 -18.86 -21.20
C SER A 73 -6.71 -18.47 -20.32
N LEU A 74 -6.17 -19.44 -19.56
CA LEU A 74 -4.97 -19.21 -18.76
C LEU A 74 -3.77 -18.76 -19.61
N ALA A 75 -3.61 -19.32 -20.82
CA ALA A 75 -2.53 -18.93 -21.72
C ALA A 75 -2.64 -17.45 -22.14
N ALA A 76 -3.85 -16.99 -22.48
CA ALA A 76 -4.09 -15.59 -22.82
C ALA A 76 -3.81 -14.65 -21.64
N ASP A 77 -4.17 -15.05 -20.42
CA ASP A 77 -3.91 -14.26 -19.21
C ASP A 77 -2.41 -14.20 -18.87
N VAL A 78 -1.71 -15.33 -19.05
CA VAL A 78 -0.24 -15.40 -18.95
C VAL A 78 0.42 -14.45 -19.96
N ASP A 79 -0.07 -14.43 -21.19
CA ASP A 79 0.48 -13.59 -22.26
C ASP A 79 0.22 -12.09 -21.99
N ALA A 80 -0.97 -11.72 -21.51
CA ALA A 80 -1.28 -10.36 -21.09
C ALA A 80 -0.32 -9.88 -19.98
N ALA A 81 -0.12 -10.69 -18.94
CA ALA A 81 0.81 -10.37 -17.86
C ALA A 81 2.27 -10.28 -18.34
N ARG A 82 2.68 -11.14 -19.27
CA ARG A 82 4.03 -11.12 -19.86
C ARG A 82 4.28 -9.87 -20.68
N GLN A 83 3.31 -9.44 -21.47
CA GLN A 83 3.42 -8.21 -22.24
C GLN A 83 3.65 -7.03 -21.30
N GLU A 84 2.90 -6.94 -20.21
CA GLU A 84 3.07 -5.85 -19.27
C GLU A 84 4.41 -5.90 -18.54
N LEU A 85 4.82 -7.09 -18.07
CA LEU A 85 6.14 -7.28 -17.47
C LEU A 85 7.29 -6.87 -18.40
N ALA A 86 7.16 -7.12 -19.71
CA ALA A 86 8.17 -6.75 -20.70
C ALA A 86 8.26 -5.23 -20.93
N ARG A 87 7.23 -4.45 -20.58
CA ARG A 87 7.26 -2.98 -20.64
C ARG A 87 7.91 -2.33 -19.42
N GLN A 88 8.13 -3.08 -18.35
CA GLN A 88 8.69 -2.55 -17.12
C GLN A 88 10.20 -2.33 -17.23
N ASN A 89 10.65 -1.15 -16.80
CA ASN A 89 12.07 -0.80 -16.77
C ASN A 89 12.64 -1.02 -15.37
N GLY A 90 13.44 -2.06 -15.19
CA GLY A 90 14.11 -2.36 -13.92
C GLY A 90 13.48 -3.52 -13.15
N ARG A 91 13.78 -3.61 -11.85
CA ARG A 91 13.32 -4.72 -10.99
C ARG A 91 11.82 -4.61 -10.76
N THR A 92 11.11 -5.69 -11.04
CA THR A 92 9.64 -5.75 -11.03
C THR A 92 9.15 -6.90 -10.17
N VAL A 93 8.10 -6.65 -9.39
CA VAL A 93 7.34 -7.67 -8.67
C VAL A 93 6.01 -7.90 -9.39
N LEU A 94 5.65 -9.17 -9.60
CA LEU A 94 4.34 -9.58 -10.08
C LEU A 94 3.51 -10.08 -8.88
N VAL A 95 2.32 -9.51 -8.70
CA VAL A 95 1.36 -9.91 -7.68
C VAL A 95 0.09 -10.36 -8.38
N GLY A 96 -0.41 -11.54 -8.01
CA GLY A 96 -1.64 -12.08 -8.57
C GLY A 96 -2.55 -12.58 -7.46
N HIS A 97 -3.85 -12.37 -7.62
CA HIS A 97 -4.88 -12.90 -6.72
C HIS A 97 -5.65 -14.04 -7.38
N SER A 98 -5.82 -15.16 -6.67
CA SER A 98 -6.58 -16.32 -7.15
C SER A 98 -6.12 -16.76 -8.55
N TRP A 99 -7.00 -16.79 -9.56
CA TRP A 99 -6.67 -17.07 -10.96
C TRP A 99 -5.51 -16.21 -11.49
N GLY A 100 -5.42 -14.95 -11.07
CA GLY A 100 -4.33 -14.05 -11.44
C GLY A 100 -2.96 -14.51 -10.95
N ALA A 101 -2.89 -15.35 -9.91
CA ALA A 101 -1.63 -15.93 -9.45
C ALA A 101 -1.09 -17.02 -10.40
N CYS A 102 -1.96 -17.65 -11.19
CA CYS A 102 -1.59 -18.68 -12.17
C CYS A 102 -0.82 -18.12 -13.37
N ALA A 103 -0.86 -16.79 -13.60
CA ALA A 103 -0.23 -16.15 -14.73
C ALA A 103 1.31 -16.26 -14.75
N ARG A 104 1.95 -16.54 -13.59
CA ARG A 104 3.31 -17.09 -13.40
C ARG A 104 3.78 -16.82 -11.97
N GLY A 105 4.06 -17.86 -11.17
CA GLY A 105 4.90 -17.79 -9.96
C GLY A 105 4.74 -16.54 -9.08
N ALA A 106 3.52 -15.99 -9.01
CA ALA A 106 3.27 -14.72 -8.33
C ALA A 106 3.41 -14.96 -6.82
N LEU A 107 4.00 -14.00 -6.12
CA LEU A 107 4.04 -14.04 -4.67
C LEU A 107 2.59 -14.06 -4.16
N LEU A 108 2.17 -15.22 -3.64
CA LEU A 108 0.86 -15.44 -3.05
C LEU A 108 0.67 -14.46 -1.89
N VAL A 109 -0.21 -13.48 -2.08
CA VAL A 109 -0.87 -12.81 -0.96
C VAL A 109 -2.27 -13.42 -0.88
N CYS A 110 -2.35 -14.60 -0.26
CA CYS A 110 -3.60 -15.08 0.32
C CYS A 110 -3.76 -14.39 1.69
N HIS A 111 -4.94 -13.84 1.95
CA HIS A 111 -5.35 -13.55 3.33
C HIS A 111 -5.83 -14.84 3.98
#